data_AF-A0A2J6J170-F1
#
_entry.id   AF-A0A2J6J170-F1
#
_cell.length_a   1.000
_cell.length_b   1.000
_cell.length_c   1.000
_cell.angle_alpha   90.00
_cell.angle_beta   90.00
_cell.angle_gamma   90.00
#
_symmetry.space_group_name_H-M   'P 1'
#
loop_
_entity.id
_entity.type
_entity.pdbx_description
1 polymer ?
#
loop_
_entity_poly.entity_id
_entity_poly.type
_entity_poly.pdbx_seq_one_letter_code
_entity_poly.pdbx_strand_id
1 'polypeptide(L)'
;MKSIVFLALATLVFSGVAFAADPGDPEAYREVIKRRCTLCHTQERIETAISEGRNMSEIMSKMMKMGATLTDQEQKVLGTFWGSPTKD
;
A
#
# COMPACT_ATOMS: atom_id res chain seq x y z
N MET A 1 38.60 42.04 -13.44
CA MET A 1 37.74 42.44 -12.31
C MET A 1 36.47 41.62 -12.44
N LYS A 2 36.40 40.33 -12.09
CA LYS A 2 36.59 39.69 -10.77
C LYS A 2 35.72 40.35 -9.69
N SER A 3 34.43 39.99 -9.69
CA SER A 3 33.53 39.91 -8.53
C SER A 3 32.37 39.02 -8.97
N ILE A 4 32.36 37.73 -8.66
CA ILE A 4 31.85 37.23 -7.38
C ILE A 4 30.45 37.80 -7.13
N VAL A 5 29.48 37.33 -7.92
CA VAL A 5 28.15 37.05 -7.38
C VAL A 5 28.06 35.53 -7.33
N PHE A 6 28.81 34.99 -6.38
CA PHE A 6 28.68 33.62 -5.93
C PHE A 6 27.33 33.48 -5.21
N LEU A 7 26.78 32.28 -5.36
CA LEU A 7 25.94 31.57 -4.39
C LEU A 7 24.48 31.99 -4.26
N ALA A 8 23.67 30.93 -4.19
CA ALA A 8 22.31 30.88 -3.65
C ALA A 8 21.17 31.29 -4.59
N LEU A 9 21.09 30.64 -5.75
CA LEU A 9 19.80 30.06 -6.12
C LEU A 9 19.97 28.55 -6.11
N ALA A 10 19.98 28.01 -4.90
CA ALA A 10 19.66 26.61 -4.67
C ALA A 10 18.25 26.41 -5.22
N THR A 11 18.15 26.05 -6.50
CA THR A 11 16.93 25.52 -7.08
C THR A 11 16.61 24.29 -6.24
N LEU A 12 15.65 24.49 -5.34
CA LEU A 12 14.97 23.49 -4.55
C LEU A 12 14.68 22.29 -5.45
N VAL A 13 15.55 21.29 -5.36
CA VAL A 13 15.22 19.93 -5.75
C VAL A 13 14.21 19.50 -4.68
N PHE A 14 12.94 19.87 -4.88
CA PHE A 14 11.84 19.21 -4.21
C PHE A 14 11.84 17.79 -4.78
N SER A 15 12.70 16.95 -4.22
CA SER A 15 12.65 15.51 -4.39
C SER A 15 11.30 15.07 -3.87
N GLY A 16 10.30 15.09 -4.74
CA GLY A 16 9.06 14.37 -4.55
C GLY A 16 9.42 12.90 -4.53
N VAL A 17 9.79 12.40 -3.35
CA VAL A 17 9.86 10.97 -3.08
C VAL A 17 8.45 10.44 -3.19
N ALA A 18 8.10 10.00 -4.41
CA ALA A 18 7.05 9.03 -4.58
C ALA A 18 7.53 7.77 -3.83
N PHE A 19 7.17 7.67 -2.55
CA PHE A 19 7.34 6.45 -1.78
C PHE A 19 6.46 5.40 -2.43
N ALA A 20 7.00 4.68 -3.41
CA ALA A 20 6.44 3.42 -3.82
C ALA A 20 6.45 2.54 -2.57
N ALA A 21 5.28 2.30 -1.98
CA ALA A 21 5.14 1.45 -0.81
C ALA A 21 5.82 0.12 -1.10
N ASP A 22 6.81 -0.27 -0.30
CA ASP A 22 7.51 -1.54 -0.47
C ASP A 22 6.48 -2.68 -0.32
N PRO A 23 6.31 -3.55 -1.33
CA PRO A 23 5.39 -4.68 -1.22
C PRO A 23 5.74 -5.66 -0.09
N GLY A 24 6.94 -5.59 0.47
CA GLY A 24 7.41 -6.34 1.65
C GLY A 24 7.34 -5.57 2.97
N ASP A 25 6.73 -4.39 3.03
CA ASP A 25 6.55 -3.63 4.28
C ASP A 25 5.23 -4.01 4.99
N PRO A 26 5.28 -4.55 6.23
CA PRO A 26 4.06 -4.87 7.00
C PRO A 26 3.19 -3.65 7.31
N GLU A 27 3.77 -2.44 7.39
CA GLU A 27 2.98 -1.21 7.61
C GLU A 27 2.18 -0.85 6.36
N ALA A 28 2.76 -1.00 5.17
CA ALA A 28 2.03 -0.84 3.92
C ALA A 28 0.82 -1.79 3.85
N TYR A 29 0.96 -3.04 4.31
CA TYR A 29 -0.16 -3.97 4.38
C TYR A 29 -1.27 -3.47 5.31
N ARG A 30 -0.93 -3.07 6.54
CA ARG A 30 -1.90 -2.55 7.51
C ARG A 30 -2.64 -1.32 6.97
N GLU A 31 -1.93 -0.43 6.32
CA GLU A 31 -2.49 0.78 5.72
C GLU A 31 -3.46 0.47 4.58
N VAL A 32 -3.13 -0.48 3.69
CA VAL A 32 -4.05 -0.91 2.62
C VAL A 32 -5.33 -1.53 3.19
N ILE A 33 -5.23 -2.41 4.18
CA ILE A 33 -6.41 -2.98 4.85
C ILE A 33 -7.30 -1.87 5.40
N LYS A 34 -6.73 -0.93 6.15
CA LYS A 34 -7.45 0.17 6.80
C LYS A 34 -8.07 1.16 5.82
N ARG A 35 -7.46 1.40 4.66
CA ARG A 35 -7.93 2.43 3.72
C ARG A 35 -8.81 1.89 2.60
N ARG A 36 -8.66 0.61 2.25
CA ARG A 36 -9.35 0.03 1.09
C ARG A 36 -10.36 -1.03 1.50
N CYS A 37 -9.98 -1.92 2.41
CA CYS A 37 -10.77 -3.10 2.71
C CYS A 37 -11.82 -2.88 3.80
N THR A 38 -11.66 -1.86 4.64
CA THR A 38 -12.61 -1.54 5.72
C THR A 38 -13.65 -0.48 5.34
N LEU A 39 -13.66 0.00 4.09
CA LEU A 39 -14.62 1.00 3.63
C LEU A 39 -16.07 0.47 3.57
N CYS A 40 -16.23 -0.84 3.37
CA CYS A 40 -17.55 -1.46 3.17
C CYS A 40 -17.92 -2.50 4.23
N HIS A 41 -16.95 -3.02 4.99
CA HIS A 41 -17.17 -4.00 6.05
C HIS A 41 -16.03 -3.96 7.07
N THR A 42 -16.18 -4.70 8.17
CA THR A 42 -15.17 -4.71 9.24
C THR A 42 -13.88 -5.44 8.85
N GLN A 43 -12.81 -5.16 9.58
CA GLN A 43 -11.54 -5.87 9.46
C GLN A 43 -11.64 -7.33 9.91
N GLU A 44 -12.46 -7.61 10.93
CA GLU A 44 -12.71 -8.97 11.44
C GLU A 44 -13.10 -9.94 10.32
N ARG A 45 -13.94 -9.51 9.38
CA ARG A 45 -14.36 -10.35 8.23
C ARG A 45 -13.18 -10.73 7.33
N ILE A 46 -12.16 -9.88 7.25
CA ILE A 46 -10.92 -10.12 6.49
C ILE A 46 -10.06 -11.11 7.26
N GLU A 47 -9.90 -10.92 8.56
CA GLU A 47 -9.14 -11.81 9.45
C GLU A 47 -9.73 -13.23 9.45
N THR A 48 -11.06 -13.37 9.49
CA THR A 48 -11.74 -14.66 9.32
C THR A 48 -11.39 -15.31 7.99
N ALA A 49 -11.30 -14.53 6.90
CA ALA A 49 -10.95 -15.07 5.58
C ALA A 49 -9.52 -15.58 5.54
N ILE A 50 -8.60 -14.88 6.20
CA ILE A 50 -7.21 -15.26 6.34
C ILE A 50 -7.10 -16.54 7.17
N SER A 51 -7.77 -16.62 8.32
CA SER A 51 -7.73 -17.79 9.20
C SER A 51 -8.33 -19.04 8.57
N GLU A 52 -9.34 -18.87 7.71
CA GLU A 52 -9.94 -19.97 6.93
C GLU A 52 -9.09 -20.39 5.72
N GLY A 53 -7.96 -19.72 5.46
CA GLY A 53 -7.11 -20.01 4.30
C GLY A 53 -7.79 -19.75 2.96
N ARG A 54 -8.78 -18.83 2.92
CA ARG A 54 -9.50 -18.53 1.68
C ARG A 54 -8.56 -17.95 0.62
N ASN A 55 -8.87 -18.22 -0.65
CA ASN A 55 -8.08 -17.72 -1.77
C ASN A 55 -8.20 -16.18 -1.89
N MET A 56 -7.07 -15.48 -1.77
CA MET A 56 -7.05 -14.02 -1.82
C MET A 56 -7.45 -13.45 -3.17
N SER A 57 -6.96 -14.03 -4.25
CA SER A 57 -7.23 -13.54 -5.62
C SER A 57 -8.72 -13.58 -5.92
N GLU A 58 -9.40 -14.65 -5.52
CA GLU A 58 -10.86 -14.77 -5.65
C GLU A 58 -11.60 -13.73 -4.81
N ILE A 59 -11.17 -13.51 -3.56
CA ILE A 59 -11.76 -12.49 -2.68
C ILE A 59 -11.57 -11.10 -3.28
N MET A 60 -10.36 -10.73 -3.69
CA MET A 60 -10.07 -9.43 -4.28
C MET A 60 -10.86 -9.20 -5.54
N SER A 61 -10.91 -10.18 -6.45
CA SER A 61 -11.73 -10.11 -7.66
C SER A 61 -13.20 -9.86 -7.32
N LYS A 62 -13.74 -10.54 -6.31
CA LYS A 62 -15.11 -10.31 -5.82
C LYS A 62 -15.28 -8.90 -5.26
N MET A 63 -14.36 -8.42 -4.43
CA MET A 63 -14.46 -7.07 -3.85
C MET A 63 -14.37 -5.98 -4.91
N MET A 64 -13.51 -6.15 -5.91
CA MET A 64 -13.39 -5.21 -7.03
C MET A 64 -14.66 -5.19 -7.90
N LYS A 65 -15.27 -6.36 -8.15
CA LYS A 65 -16.60 -6.44 -8.80
C LYS A 65 -17.70 -5.76 -7.98
N MET A 66 -17.53 -5.67 -6.66
CA MET A 66 -18.45 -4.96 -5.75
C MET A 66 -18.10 -3.47 -5.57
N GLY A 67 -17.09 -2.96 -6.27
CA GLY A 67 -16.72 -1.54 -6.28
C GLY A 67 -15.46 -1.17 -5.51
N ALA A 68 -14.73 -2.13 -4.93
CA ALA A 68 -13.41 -1.85 -4.37
C ALA A 68 -12.43 -1.44 -5.47
N THR A 69 -11.66 -0.38 -5.24
CA THR A 69 -10.60 0.05 -6.14
C THR A 69 -9.25 -0.20 -5.49
N LEU A 70 -8.43 -1.04 -6.13
CA LEU A 70 -7.07 -1.38 -5.72
C LEU A 70 -6.11 -1.17 -6.89
N THR A 71 -5.00 -0.50 -6.64
CA THR A 71 -3.88 -0.40 -7.58
C THR A 71 -3.09 -1.71 -7.61
N ASP A 72 -2.35 -1.96 -8.70
CA ASP A 72 -1.50 -3.16 -8.82
C ASP A 72 -0.50 -3.30 -7.65
N GLN A 73 -0.01 -2.17 -7.13
CA GLN A 73 0.88 -2.15 -5.98
C GLN A 73 0.17 -2.58 -4.69
N GLU A 74 -1.02 -2.05 -4.42
CA GLU A 74 -1.83 -2.45 -3.26
C GLU A 74 -2.21 -3.93 -3.33
N GLN A 75 -2.53 -4.42 -4.53
CA GLN A 75 -2.80 -5.84 -4.76
C GLN A 75 -1.57 -6.71 -4.42
N LYS A 76 -0.37 -6.28 -4.83
CA LYS A 76 0.87 -6.98 -4.53
C LYS A 76 1.19 -6.99 -3.04
N VAL A 77 1.05 -5.85 -2.36
CA VAL A 77 1.21 -5.73 -0.89
C VAL A 77 0.28 -6.73 -0.18
N LEU A 78 -1.00 -6.74 -0.52
CA LEU A 78 -1.98 -7.67 0.08
C LEU A 78 -1.60 -9.14 -0.16
N GLY A 79 -1.11 -9.47 -1.36
CA GLY A 79 -0.65 -10.81 -1.71
C GLY A 79 0.57 -11.28 -0.92
N THR A 80 1.55 -10.40 -0.67
CA THR A 80 2.77 -10.72 0.09
C THR A 80 2.47 -11.23 1.50
N PHE A 81 1.47 -10.63 2.15
CA PHE A 81 1.13 -10.86 3.55
C PHE A 81 -0.11 -11.74 3.75
N TRP A 82 -0.78 -12.19 2.67
CA TRP A 82 -1.93 -13.06 2.82
C TRP A 82 -1.55 -14.42 3.45
N GLY A 83 -2.39 -14.90 4.38
CA GLY A 83 -2.14 -16.12 5.15
C GLY A 83 -1.15 -15.98 6.32
N SER A 84 -0.25 -14.99 6.28
CA SER A 84 0.60 -14.61 7.40
C SER A 84 0.75 -13.08 7.44
N PRO A 85 -0.27 -12.37 7.96
CA PRO A 85 -0.36 -10.90 7.90
C PRO A 85 0.65 -10.18 8.82
N THR A 86 1.34 -10.93 9.67
CA THR A 86 2.35 -10.44 10.61
C THR A 86 3.68 -11.16 10.40
N LYS A 87 4.12 -11.38 9.14
CA LYS A 87 5.45 -11.95 8.90
C LYS A 87 6.50 -11.16 9.71
N ASP A 88 6.92 -11.73 10.83
CA ASP A 88 8.13 -11.41 11.57
C ASP A 88 9.30 -12.20 10.95
#